data_AF-A0A9Q1QN01-F1
#
_entry.id   AF-A0A9Q1QN01-F1
#
_cell.length_a   1.000
_cell.length_b   1.000
_cell.length_c   1.000
_cell.angle_alpha   90.00
_cell.angle_beta   90.00
_cell.angle_gamma   90.00
#
_symmetry.space_group_name_H-M   'P 1'
#
loop_
_entity.id
_entity.type
_entity.pdbx_description
1 polymer ?
#
loop_
_entity_poly.entity_id
_entity_poly.type
_entity_poly.pdbx_seq_one_letter_code
_entity_poly.pdbx_strand_id
1 'polypeptide(L)'
;MKRSIDAPYFDYPWLSGSRTMGHPSSDCGGNVAHCIVTLIEPRKTGVEHAVFRIQLLSANGDVGDPILAKDRAEAEIPTLMKLNRWQWWLLVGLNIFFLIAGQTAAVLLGRFYYDKGGNSTFMATLLQTAGFPILFIPLLFLPSSPSSSTPSSSIPAKYICLIYIALGILLAADNFLYSLGLLYLSASTYSLICATQLGFNAVFAFFINSHKFTPLILNSVVILSFSAALLGVNETSDKPAGVTKSQYAIGFICTLGASAIYSLLLSLMQLTFQKALKKETFSVVLEVQIYTSIVASLASVVALFVSGQWRSLGGEMHGFHTGEFSYVMTLFWTAVCWQVCSVGVVGLIFMVSSLFSNVISTVALAVAPIASVVAFHDKMNGVKIIAMLQALWGFASYIYQNYLDECRLTRSRREMEANETRVASC
;
A
#
# COMPACT_ATOMS: atom_id res chain seq x y z
N MET A 1 35.47 5.29 -53.38
CA MET A 1 35.44 6.53 -54.19
C MET A 1 34.11 7.22 -53.85
N LYS A 2 34.07 8.19 -52.91
CA LYS A 2 33.85 9.66 -53.16
C LYS A 2 32.63 9.91 -54.07
N ARG A 3 31.55 10.65 -53.75
CA ARG A 3 31.21 11.90 -53.01
C ARG A 3 29.65 11.90 -52.86
N SER A 4 28.97 12.32 -51.79
CA SER A 4 28.66 13.68 -51.26
C SER A 4 28.13 14.69 -52.31
N ILE A 5 27.18 15.55 -51.88
CA ILE A 5 26.58 16.79 -52.51
C ILE A 5 25.18 16.51 -53.12
N ASP A 6 24.04 17.16 -52.82
CA ASP A 6 23.70 18.40 -52.08
C ASP A 6 22.23 18.39 -51.57
N ALA A 7 21.96 19.23 -50.56
CA ALA A 7 20.63 19.63 -50.08
C ALA A 7 20.06 20.84 -50.87
N PRO A 8 18.81 21.25 -50.59
CA PRO A 8 18.60 22.68 -50.39
C PRO A 8 17.89 23.05 -49.08
N TYR A 9 18.41 24.15 -48.55
CA TYR A 9 18.01 25.01 -47.45
C TYR A 9 16.53 25.46 -47.49
N PHE A 10 15.97 25.66 -46.29
CA PHE A 10 15.16 26.84 -45.99
C PHE A 10 15.67 27.47 -44.69
N ASP A 11 16.22 28.66 -44.82
CA ASP A 11 16.54 29.60 -43.74
C ASP A 11 15.28 30.11 -43.05
N TYR A 12 15.40 30.56 -41.80
CA TYR A 12 15.16 31.94 -41.38
C TYR A 12 15.41 32.12 -39.86
N PRO A 13 15.79 33.34 -39.43
CA PRO A 13 16.85 33.58 -38.46
C PRO A 13 16.32 33.99 -37.07
N TRP A 14 17.25 34.15 -36.12
CA TRP A 14 17.32 35.15 -35.03
C TRP A 14 18.04 34.54 -33.81
N LEU A 15 19.37 34.57 -33.89
CA LEU A 15 20.29 34.48 -32.75
C LEU A 15 21.28 35.63 -32.89
N SER A 16 21.29 36.56 -31.93
CA SER A 16 22.55 37.03 -31.33
C SER A 16 22.26 37.86 -30.08
N GLY A 17 22.99 37.56 -29.01
CA GLY A 17 22.86 38.23 -27.72
C GLY A 17 23.44 37.40 -26.58
N SER A 18 24.75 37.15 -26.64
CA SER A 18 25.56 36.48 -25.64
C SER A 18 25.56 37.20 -24.28
N ARG A 19 25.38 36.45 -23.18
CA ARG A 19 26.27 36.48 -21.98
C ARG A 19 25.84 35.53 -20.85
N THR A 20 26.87 34.85 -20.34
CA THR A 20 27.04 34.32 -18.98
C THR A 20 26.11 33.21 -18.50
N MET A 21 26.54 31.97 -18.72
CA MET A 21 26.22 30.83 -17.85
C MET A 21 26.78 31.07 -16.45
N GLY A 22 25.90 31.08 -15.46
CA GLY A 22 26.20 30.80 -14.06
C GLY A 22 25.39 29.58 -13.62
N HIS A 23 26.08 28.48 -13.33
CA HIS A 23 25.54 27.34 -12.57
C HIS A 23 25.23 27.76 -11.12
N PRO A 24 24.30 27.08 -10.42
CA PRO A 24 24.70 25.94 -9.57
C PRO A 24 23.75 24.73 -9.76
N SER A 25 24.22 23.59 -10.26
CA SER A 25 24.70 22.40 -9.50
C SER A 25 23.55 21.73 -8.75
N SER A 26 22.83 20.76 -9.32
CA SER A 26 23.21 19.34 -9.46
C SER A 26 23.83 18.76 -8.19
N ASP A 27 22.97 18.31 -7.27
CA ASP A 27 23.28 17.14 -6.44
C ASP A 27 21.98 16.49 -5.93
N CYS A 28 21.55 15.46 -6.66
CA CYS A 28 20.70 14.39 -6.15
C CYS A 28 21.35 13.07 -6.59
N GLY A 29 22.63 12.93 -6.31
CA GLY A 29 23.35 11.65 -6.34
C GLY A 29 23.59 11.24 -4.89
N GLY A 30 22.77 10.35 -4.36
CA GLY A 30 22.94 9.90 -2.97
C GLY A 30 22.23 8.58 -2.71
N ASN A 31 23.04 7.56 -2.42
CA ASN A 31 22.68 6.19 -2.07
C ASN A 31 21.33 6.03 -1.35
N VAL A 32 20.57 5.00 -1.74
CA VAL A 32 19.28 4.59 -1.16
C VAL A 32 19.30 4.51 0.38
N ALA A 33 20.45 4.18 0.98
CA ALA A 33 20.64 4.16 2.44
C ALA A 33 20.59 5.56 3.10
N HIS A 34 21.07 6.60 2.43
CA HIS A 34 20.99 7.99 2.91
C HIS A 34 19.55 8.54 2.84
N CYS A 35 18.74 8.00 1.93
CA CYS A 35 17.34 8.36 1.78
C CYS A 35 16.50 7.90 2.98
N ILE A 36 16.74 6.68 3.49
CA ILE A 36 16.08 6.15 4.71
C ILE A 36 16.41 7.03 5.93
N VAL A 37 17.66 7.49 6.05
CA VAL A 37 18.13 8.34 7.16
C VAL A 37 17.62 9.79 7.06
N THR A 38 17.30 10.29 5.87
CA THR A 38 16.77 11.66 5.71
C THR A 38 15.27 11.74 6.03
N LEU A 39 14.52 10.64 5.87
CA LEU A 39 13.07 10.53 6.16
C LEU A 39 12.70 10.54 7.65
N ILE A 40 13.68 10.78 8.51
CA ILE A 40 13.73 10.29 9.88
C ILE A 40 13.89 11.47 10.87
N GLU A 41 14.20 12.67 10.37
CA GLU A 41 14.52 13.84 11.19
C GLU A 41 13.24 14.67 11.50
N PRO A 42 12.89 14.90 12.78
CA PRO A 42 11.68 15.64 13.11
C PRO A 42 11.94 17.15 12.99
N ARG A 43 11.70 17.73 11.81
CA ARG A 43 11.57 19.19 11.69
C ARG A 43 10.18 19.62 12.12
N LYS A 44 10.13 20.54 13.09
CA LYS A 44 8.93 21.29 13.46
C LYS A 44 8.46 22.11 12.25
N THR A 45 7.52 21.57 11.50
CA THR A 45 6.74 22.26 10.45
C THR A 45 5.32 21.74 10.55
N GLY A 46 4.34 22.64 10.66
CA GLY A 46 2.94 22.31 10.86
C GLY A 46 2.40 21.35 9.79
N VAL A 47 1.78 20.26 10.25
CA VAL A 47 0.53 19.58 9.81
C VAL A 47 0.25 19.34 8.30
N GLU A 48 1.17 19.63 7.40
CA GLU A 48 0.76 19.88 6.01
C GLU A 48 1.11 18.81 4.94
N HIS A 49 0.05 18.08 4.53
CA HIS A 49 -0.28 17.45 3.22
C HIS A 49 0.04 15.95 2.97
N ALA A 50 -0.84 14.92 3.05
CA ALA A 50 -2.30 14.69 3.06
C ALA A 50 -2.87 13.83 1.89
N VAL A 51 -2.42 12.64 1.51
CA VAL A 51 -1.13 11.95 1.54
C VAL A 51 -0.56 11.80 0.13
N PHE A 52 -1.36 11.98 -0.92
CA PHE A 52 -0.78 12.10 -2.26
C PHE A 52 -1.55 13.01 -3.22
N ARG A 53 -2.73 13.58 -2.82
CA ARG A 53 -3.36 14.77 -3.44
C ARG A 53 -4.72 15.13 -2.80
N ILE A 54 -4.71 15.64 -1.57
CA ILE A 54 -5.63 16.75 -1.19
C ILE A 54 -5.02 18.12 -1.61
N GLN A 55 -3.91 18.09 -2.36
CA GLN A 55 -3.25 19.24 -2.99
C GLN A 55 -3.70 19.48 -4.44
N LEU A 56 -5.00 19.52 -4.75
CA LEU A 56 -5.39 20.16 -6.02
C LEU A 56 -6.79 20.80 -6.09
N LEU A 57 -7.62 20.77 -5.05
CA LEU A 57 -9.00 21.29 -5.14
C LEU A 57 -9.53 21.98 -3.87
N SER A 58 -8.70 22.77 -3.16
CA SER A 58 -9.22 23.65 -2.10
C SER A 58 -8.58 25.03 -2.19
N ALA A 59 -8.91 25.74 -3.27
CA ALA A 59 -8.72 27.18 -3.41
C ALA A 59 -10.02 27.75 -4.00
N ASN A 60 -10.99 28.03 -3.11
CA ASN A 60 -12.00 29.10 -3.27
C ASN A 60 -12.90 29.15 -2.02
N GLY A 61 -12.83 30.25 -1.28
CA GLY A 61 -13.78 30.64 -0.23
C GLY A 61 -13.19 31.51 0.89
N ASP A 62 -13.46 32.81 0.82
CA ASP A 62 -12.88 33.97 1.54
C ASP A 62 -13.21 34.15 3.05
N VAL A 63 -12.23 34.78 3.74
CA VAL A 63 -12.21 35.90 4.73
C VAL A 63 -12.97 35.84 6.08
N GLY A 64 -12.23 36.06 7.18
CA GLY A 64 -12.76 36.63 8.45
C GLY A 64 -11.90 36.50 9.74
N ASP A 65 -11.06 37.52 10.00
CA ASP A 65 -10.47 38.09 11.24
C ASP A 65 -9.58 37.32 12.28
N PRO A 66 -8.48 37.95 12.80
CA PRO A 66 -7.35 37.24 13.40
C PRO A 66 -7.09 37.47 14.90
N ILE A 67 -8.06 37.92 15.70
CA ILE A 67 -7.78 38.33 17.11
C ILE A 67 -8.10 37.24 18.15
N LEU A 68 -8.77 36.14 17.75
CA LEU A 68 -9.06 34.99 18.62
C LEU A 68 -8.23 33.74 18.29
N ALA A 69 -7.10 33.90 17.59
CA ALA A 69 -6.25 32.80 17.12
C ALA A 69 -5.13 32.41 18.10
N LYS A 70 -4.86 33.25 19.11
CA LYS A 70 -3.73 33.03 20.03
C LYS A 70 -4.00 31.97 21.09
N ASP A 71 -5.26 31.76 21.49
CA ASP A 71 -5.65 30.73 22.47
C ASP A 71 -6.19 29.44 21.84
N ARG A 72 -6.42 29.39 20.52
CA ARG A 72 -6.90 28.18 19.82
C ARG A 72 -5.76 27.32 19.24
N ALA A 73 -4.53 27.85 19.16
CA ALA A 73 -3.37 27.15 18.61
C ALA A 73 -2.76 26.10 19.57
N GLU A 74 -3.21 26.03 20.83
CA GLU A 74 -2.78 25.01 21.79
C GLU A 74 -3.72 23.79 21.90
N ALA A 75 -4.81 23.76 21.13
CA ALA A 75 -5.77 22.67 21.14
C ALA A 75 -5.93 22.05 19.75
N GLU A 76 -5.04 21.10 19.41
CA GLU A 76 -5.30 19.89 18.59
C GLU A 76 -3.98 19.24 18.11
N ILE A 77 -3.03 19.00 19.03
CA ILE A 77 -2.04 17.94 18.84
C ILE A 77 -2.52 16.78 19.72
N PRO A 78 -2.95 15.63 19.14
CA PRO A 78 -3.36 14.48 19.92
C PRO A 78 -2.26 14.12 20.91
N THR A 79 -2.64 14.03 22.19
CA THR A 79 -1.81 13.84 23.38
C THR A 79 -1.04 12.51 23.45
N LEU A 80 -0.79 11.85 22.32
CA LEU A 80 0.01 10.62 22.24
C LEU A 80 1.53 10.87 22.22
N MET A 81 2.01 12.12 22.15
CA MET A 81 3.45 12.39 22.06
C MET A 81 3.93 13.52 22.97
N LYS A 82 3.95 13.25 24.28
CA LYS A 82 5.10 13.61 25.14
C LYS A 82 6.13 12.46 25.16
N LEU A 83 6.36 11.81 24.02
CA LEU A 83 7.36 10.75 23.89
C LEU A 83 8.74 11.40 23.74
N ASN A 84 9.70 10.94 24.52
CA ASN A 84 11.10 11.31 24.33
C ASN A 84 11.55 10.85 22.93
N ARG A 85 12.51 11.58 22.32
CA ARG A 85 13.02 11.28 20.96
C ARG A 85 13.36 9.79 20.78
N TRP A 86 13.97 9.15 21.77
CA TRP A 86 14.31 7.72 21.69
C TRP A 86 13.09 6.78 21.70
N GLN A 87 12.02 7.12 22.44
CA GLN A 87 10.80 6.32 22.47
C GLN A 87 10.02 6.42 21.16
N TRP A 88 10.01 7.61 20.53
CA TRP A 88 9.44 7.79 19.18
C TRP A 88 10.18 6.90 18.16
N TRP A 89 11.50 6.91 18.20
CA TRP A 89 12.34 6.08 17.34
C TRP A 89 12.13 4.59 17.50
N LEU A 90 12.01 4.13 18.75
CA LEU A 90 11.67 2.74 19.05
C LEU A 90 10.30 2.39 18.46
N LEU A 91 9.29 3.26 18.64
CA LEU A 91 7.95 3.01 18.15
C LEU A 91 7.89 2.96 16.61
N VAL A 92 8.61 3.85 15.92
CA VAL A 92 8.78 3.79 14.46
C VAL A 92 9.41 2.47 14.04
N GLY A 93 10.53 2.08 14.67
CA GLY A 93 11.20 0.81 14.38
C GLY A 93 10.29 -0.41 14.61
N LEU A 94 9.49 -0.38 15.67
CA LEU A 94 8.53 -1.44 15.99
C LEU A 94 7.43 -1.55 14.92
N ASN A 95 6.91 -0.44 14.41
CA ASN A 95 5.88 -0.45 13.37
C ASN A 95 6.43 -0.92 12.02
N ILE A 96 7.68 -0.57 11.68
CA ILE A 96 8.38 -1.14 10.51
C ILE A 96 8.47 -2.66 10.65
N PHE A 97 8.90 -3.13 11.82
CA PHE A 97 9.00 -4.56 12.10
C PHE A 97 7.63 -5.26 11.99
N PHE A 98 6.59 -4.71 12.60
CA PHE A 98 5.22 -5.26 12.53
C PHE A 98 4.70 -5.34 11.10
N LEU A 99 4.96 -4.33 10.28
CA LEU A 99 4.57 -4.34 8.87
C LEU A 99 5.29 -5.47 8.11
N ILE A 100 6.63 -5.45 8.10
CA ILE A 100 7.43 -6.37 7.28
C ILE A 100 7.27 -7.81 7.77
N ALA A 101 7.42 -8.03 9.09
CA ALA A 101 7.32 -9.35 9.68
C ALA A 101 5.89 -9.88 9.65
N GLY A 102 4.90 -9.03 9.92
CA GLY A 102 3.48 -9.41 9.89
C GLY A 102 3.04 -9.87 8.51
N GLN A 103 3.30 -9.07 7.46
CA GLN A 103 2.94 -9.45 6.08
C GLN A 103 3.65 -10.74 5.66
N THR A 104 4.96 -10.82 5.89
CA THR A 104 5.76 -11.97 5.49
C THR A 104 5.30 -13.24 6.22
N ALA A 105 5.17 -13.18 7.55
CA ALA A 105 4.72 -14.32 8.34
C ALA A 105 3.31 -14.76 7.96
N ALA A 106 2.39 -13.82 7.69
CA ALA A 106 1.03 -14.15 7.27
C ALA A 106 0.98 -14.92 5.94
N VAL A 107 1.79 -14.51 4.95
CA VAL A 107 1.91 -15.23 3.67
C VAL A 107 2.53 -16.62 3.88
N LEU A 108 3.58 -16.72 4.69
CA LEU A 108 4.23 -18.01 4.96
C LEU A 108 3.30 -18.97 5.71
N LEU A 109 2.58 -18.51 6.74
CA LEU A 109 1.63 -19.34 7.47
C LEU A 109 0.44 -19.75 6.60
N GLY A 110 -0.04 -18.85 5.74
CA GLY A 110 -1.07 -19.19 4.76
C GLY A 110 -0.62 -20.30 3.80
N ARG A 111 0.64 -20.26 3.35
CA ARG A 111 1.19 -21.34 2.52
C ARG A 111 1.38 -22.62 3.32
N PHE A 112 1.87 -22.52 4.55
CA PHE A 112 2.03 -23.66 5.45
C PHE A 112 0.70 -24.38 5.71
N TYR A 113 -0.39 -23.63 5.90
CA TYR A 113 -1.73 -24.19 6.04
C TYR A 113 -2.09 -25.10 4.86
N TYR A 114 -1.93 -24.63 3.62
CA TYR A 114 -2.23 -25.45 2.44
C TYR A 114 -1.24 -26.61 2.26
N ASP A 115 0.05 -26.40 2.51
CA ASP A 115 1.07 -27.46 2.38
C ASP A 115 0.90 -28.59 3.40
N LYS A 116 0.26 -28.33 4.54
CA LYS A 116 0.03 -29.32 5.61
C LYS A 116 -1.36 -29.95 5.58
N GLY A 117 -2.13 -29.73 4.51
CA GLY A 117 -3.41 -30.41 4.28
C GLY A 117 -4.64 -29.54 4.54
N GLY A 118 -4.47 -28.24 4.80
CA GLY A 118 -5.56 -27.29 4.76
C GLY A 118 -6.16 -27.20 3.36
N ASN A 119 -7.49 -27.16 3.25
CA ASN A 119 -8.20 -27.17 1.97
C ASN A 119 -9.34 -26.15 1.92
N SER A 120 -9.82 -25.67 3.07
CA SER A 120 -10.85 -24.65 3.12
C SER A 120 -10.31 -23.27 2.71
N THR A 121 -10.68 -22.85 1.50
CA THR A 121 -10.33 -21.52 0.96
C THR A 121 -11.10 -20.40 1.65
N PHE A 122 -12.35 -20.64 2.06
CA PHE A 122 -13.13 -19.64 2.80
C PHE A 122 -12.62 -19.47 4.24
N MET A 123 -12.05 -20.50 4.87
CA MET A 123 -11.37 -20.34 6.15
C MET A 123 -10.13 -19.44 5.99
N ALA A 124 -9.27 -19.71 5.01
CA ALA A 124 -8.11 -18.86 4.73
C ALA A 124 -8.52 -17.41 4.37
N THR A 125 -9.64 -17.23 3.68
CA THR A 125 -10.22 -15.92 3.36
C THR A 125 -10.63 -15.17 4.62
N LEU A 126 -11.33 -15.86 5.52
CA LEU A 126 -11.78 -15.32 6.79
C LEU A 126 -10.59 -14.85 7.64
N LEU A 127 -9.53 -15.66 7.75
CA LEU A 127 -8.38 -15.34 8.60
C LEU A 127 -7.67 -14.03 8.25
N GLN A 128 -7.71 -13.58 7.00
CA GLN A 128 -7.12 -12.30 6.60
C GLN A 128 -7.76 -11.11 7.32
N THR A 129 -9.04 -11.22 7.70
CA THR A 129 -9.80 -10.13 8.34
C THR A 129 -10.37 -10.47 9.71
N ALA A 130 -10.43 -11.75 10.10
CA ALA A 130 -11.03 -12.19 11.36
C ALA A 130 -10.36 -11.61 12.61
N GLY A 131 -9.08 -11.24 12.50
CA GLY A 131 -8.35 -10.61 13.60
C GLY A 131 -8.66 -9.11 13.80
N PHE A 132 -9.64 -8.54 13.07
CA PHE A 132 -10.05 -7.14 13.22
C PHE A 132 -10.25 -6.66 14.68
N PRO A 133 -10.62 -7.50 15.68
CA PRO A 133 -10.69 -7.05 17.07
C PRO A 133 -9.38 -6.43 17.60
N ILE A 134 -8.23 -6.87 17.08
CA ILE A 134 -6.90 -6.34 17.43
C ILE A 134 -6.78 -4.86 17.06
N LEU A 135 -7.46 -4.41 15.99
CA LEU A 135 -7.42 -3.02 15.53
C LEU A 135 -8.14 -2.04 16.46
N PHE A 136 -8.99 -2.53 17.39
CA PHE A 136 -9.56 -1.67 18.43
C PHE A 136 -8.54 -1.27 19.50
N ILE A 137 -7.45 -2.02 19.67
CA ILE A 137 -6.43 -1.75 20.69
C ILE A 137 -5.83 -0.35 20.48
N PRO A 138 -5.31 0.02 19.29
CA PRO A 138 -4.87 1.39 19.02
C PRO A 138 -5.95 2.45 19.29
N LEU A 139 -7.22 2.14 19.02
CA LEU A 139 -8.34 3.07 19.15
C LEU A 139 -8.65 3.38 20.63
N LEU A 140 -8.48 2.41 21.53
CA LEU A 140 -8.63 2.59 22.98
C LEU A 140 -7.55 3.48 23.59
N PHE A 141 -6.36 3.55 22.98
CA PHE A 141 -5.25 4.39 23.43
C PHE A 141 -5.31 5.82 22.86
N LEU A 142 -6.23 6.09 21.92
CA LEU A 142 -6.45 7.45 21.45
C LEU A 142 -7.34 8.21 22.43
N PRO A 143 -6.97 9.45 22.82
CA PRO A 143 -7.87 10.31 23.56
C PRO A 143 -9.14 10.53 22.73
N SER A 144 -10.31 10.23 23.30
CA SER A 144 -11.57 10.66 22.70
C SER A 144 -11.53 12.18 22.58
N SER A 145 -11.45 12.69 21.36
CA SER A 145 -11.61 14.12 21.16
C SER A 145 -12.98 14.50 21.72
N PRO A 146 -13.09 15.51 22.61
CA PRO A 146 -14.38 15.95 23.10
C PRO A 146 -15.23 16.26 21.87
N SER A 147 -16.43 15.70 21.87
CA SER A 147 -17.42 15.81 20.80
C SER A 147 -17.68 17.28 20.49
N SER A 148 -16.87 17.84 19.59
CA SER A 148 -17.17 19.11 18.95
C SER A 148 -18.31 18.81 17.98
N SER A 149 -19.53 18.99 18.49
CA SER A 149 -20.74 19.16 17.70
C SER A 149 -20.50 20.31 16.73
N THR A 150 -19.89 20.01 15.59
CA THR A 150 -19.69 20.91 14.46
C THR A 150 -20.22 20.22 13.22
N PRO A 151 -20.85 21.01 12.33
CA PRO A 151 -22.04 20.60 11.59
C PRO A 151 -21.73 19.46 10.63
N SER A 152 -22.61 18.46 10.66
CA SER A 152 -22.68 17.35 9.72
C SER A 152 -22.70 17.84 8.27
N SER A 153 -21.54 17.91 7.61
CA SER A 153 -21.50 18.25 6.19
C SER A 153 -21.58 17.01 5.30
N SER A 154 -22.75 16.84 4.69
CA SER A 154 -23.01 16.56 3.26
C SER A 154 -23.24 15.13 2.73
N ILE A 155 -22.99 14.05 3.45
CA ILE A 155 -23.39 12.70 2.98
C ILE A 155 -24.25 11.98 4.05
N PRO A 156 -25.49 11.58 3.72
CA PRO A 156 -26.34 10.84 4.65
C PRO A 156 -25.68 9.54 5.13
N ALA A 157 -25.81 9.21 6.42
CA ALA A 157 -25.19 8.03 7.05
C ALA A 157 -25.43 6.71 6.30
N LYS A 158 -26.60 6.57 5.66
CA LYS A 158 -26.94 5.45 4.78
C LYS A 158 -25.94 5.23 3.64
N TYR A 159 -25.40 6.29 3.03
CA TYR A 159 -24.44 6.19 1.94
C TYR A 159 -23.05 5.80 2.45
N ILE A 160 -22.64 6.30 3.63
CA ILE A 160 -21.37 5.89 4.26
C ILE A 160 -21.42 4.40 4.61
N CYS A 161 -22.55 3.94 5.18
CA CYS A 161 -22.77 2.52 5.44
C CYS A 161 -22.72 1.68 4.15
N LEU A 162 -23.35 2.13 3.06
CA LEU A 162 -23.26 1.45 1.76
C LEU A 162 -21.84 1.39 1.22
N ILE A 163 -21.04 2.45 1.40
CA ILE A 163 -19.62 2.46 1.00
C ILE A 163 -18.83 1.43 1.81
N TYR A 164 -19.02 1.35 3.13
CA TYR A 164 -18.34 0.34 3.96
C TYR A 164 -18.74 -1.08 3.60
N ILE A 165 -20.03 -1.30 3.31
CA ILE A 165 -20.53 -2.60 2.85
C ILE A 165 -19.88 -2.96 1.50
N ALA A 166 -19.87 -2.04 0.53
CA ALA A 166 -19.28 -2.27 -0.77
C ALA A 166 -17.77 -2.55 -0.70
N LEU A 167 -17.03 -1.75 0.08
CA LEU A 167 -15.60 -1.94 0.30
C LEU A 167 -15.30 -3.25 1.03
N GLY A 168 -16.09 -3.62 2.03
CA GLY A 168 -15.92 -4.88 2.76
C GLY A 168 -16.24 -6.12 1.91
N ILE A 169 -17.27 -6.07 1.06
CA ILE A 169 -17.54 -7.15 0.10
C ILE A 169 -16.41 -7.27 -0.91
N LEU A 170 -15.92 -6.14 -1.43
CA LEU A 170 -14.78 -6.13 -2.35
C LEU A 170 -13.51 -6.70 -1.70
N LEU A 171 -13.26 -6.36 -0.44
CA LEU A 171 -12.16 -6.91 0.37
C LEU A 171 -12.31 -8.43 0.59
N ALA A 172 -13.52 -8.92 0.85
CA ALA A 172 -13.76 -10.37 0.97
C ALA A 172 -13.47 -11.11 -0.35
N ALA A 173 -13.88 -10.53 -1.48
CA ALA A 173 -13.59 -11.09 -2.80
C ALA A 173 -12.08 -11.11 -3.10
N ASP A 174 -11.37 -10.04 -2.74
CA ASP A 174 -9.92 -9.94 -2.84
C ASP A 174 -9.21 -11.02 -2.02
N ASN A 175 -9.55 -11.12 -0.72
CA ASN A 175 -9.01 -12.13 0.18
C ASN A 175 -9.28 -13.56 -0.33
N PHE A 176 -10.44 -13.79 -0.96
CA PHE A 176 -10.78 -15.09 -1.54
C PHE A 176 -9.90 -15.43 -2.74
N LEU A 177 -9.66 -14.47 -3.63
CA LEU A 177 -8.78 -14.64 -4.78
C LEU A 177 -7.33 -14.89 -4.33
N TYR A 178 -6.83 -14.18 -3.31
CA TYR A 178 -5.52 -14.46 -2.72
C TYR A 178 -5.46 -15.86 -2.08
N SER A 179 -6.53 -16.27 -1.40
CA SER A 179 -6.60 -17.61 -0.80
C SER A 179 -6.52 -18.71 -1.87
N LEU A 180 -7.19 -18.53 -3.02
CA LEU A 180 -7.06 -19.42 -4.18
C LEU A 180 -5.67 -19.37 -4.82
N GLY A 181 -5.07 -18.18 -4.89
CA GLY A 181 -3.69 -18.01 -5.36
C GLY A 181 -2.71 -18.84 -4.54
N LEU A 182 -2.77 -18.71 -3.22
CA LEU A 182 -1.86 -19.36 -2.29
C LEU A 182 -2.08 -20.89 -2.19
N LEU A 183 -3.29 -21.36 -2.52
CA LEU A 183 -3.60 -22.79 -2.63
C LEU A 183 -2.82 -23.45 -3.79
N TYR A 184 -2.79 -22.81 -4.97
CA TYR A 184 -2.25 -23.42 -6.19
C TYR A 184 -0.83 -22.96 -6.58
N LEU A 185 -0.35 -21.84 -6.04
CA LEU A 185 0.98 -21.29 -6.30
C LEU A 185 1.92 -21.52 -5.11
N SER A 186 3.22 -21.58 -5.41
CA SER A 186 4.24 -21.52 -4.36
C SER A 186 4.27 -20.11 -3.73
N ALA A 187 4.69 -20.00 -2.47
CA ALA A 187 4.67 -18.72 -1.76
C ALA A 187 5.55 -17.64 -2.45
N SER A 188 6.67 -18.04 -3.06
CA SER A 188 7.52 -17.12 -3.82
C SER A 188 6.85 -16.61 -5.10
N THR A 189 6.18 -17.49 -5.87
CA THR A 189 5.46 -17.10 -7.10
C THR A 189 4.27 -16.21 -6.77
N TYR A 190 3.49 -16.59 -5.76
CA TYR A 190 2.40 -15.77 -5.23
C TYR A 190 2.87 -14.37 -4.87
N SER A 191 3.95 -14.26 -4.09
CA SER A 191 4.49 -12.97 -3.63
C SER A 191 5.02 -12.11 -4.78
N LEU A 192 5.65 -12.73 -5.79
CA LEU A 192 6.11 -12.02 -6.99
C LEU A 192 4.95 -11.52 -7.86
N ILE A 193 3.85 -12.27 -7.96
CA ILE A 193 2.65 -11.78 -8.68
C ILE A 193 2.00 -10.64 -7.89
N CYS A 194 1.96 -10.72 -6.55
CA CYS A 194 1.48 -9.62 -5.70
C CYS A 194 2.25 -8.30 -5.92
N ALA A 195 3.52 -8.36 -6.35
CA ALA A 195 4.28 -7.16 -6.73
C ALA A 195 3.59 -6.31 -7.82
N THR A 196 2.78 -6.94 -8.69
CA THR A 196 2.03 -6.25 -9.74
C THR A 196 0.99 -5.27 -9.21
N GLN A 197 0.59 -5.40 -7.94
CA GLN A 197 -0.27 -4.44 -7.24
C GLN A 197 0.23 -3.00 -7.44
N LEU A 198 1.54 -2.74 -7.35
CA LEU A 198 2.07 -1.39 -7.53
C LEU A 198 1.86 -0.85 -8.96
N GLY A 199 1.95 -1.74 -9.96
CA GLY A 199 1.64 -1.40 -11.35
C GLY A 199 0.16 -1.04 -11.50
N PHE A 200 -0.75 -1.87 -10.98
CA PHE A 200 -2.18 -1.57 -11.01
C PHE A 200 -2.55 -0.33 -10.20
N ASN A 201 -1.88 -0.10 -9.06
CA ASN A 201 -2.12 1.07 -8.22
C ASN A 201 -1.80 2.36 -8.96
N ALA A 202 -0.67 2.40 -9.69
CA ALA A 202 -0.35 3.51 -10.56
C ALA A 202 -1.41 3.77 -11.64
N VAL A 203 -1.91 2.70 -12.27
CA VAL A 203 -2.95 2.79 -13.31
C VAL A 203 -4.27 3.31 -12.73
N PHE A 204 -4.75 2.74 -11.63
CA PHE A 204 -5.98 3.20 -11.00
C PHE A 204 -5.87 4.59 -10.41
N ALA A 205 -4.73 4.96 -9.83
CA ALA A 205 -4.48 6.33 -9.37
C ALA A 205 -4.50 7.34 -10.54
N PHE A 206 -4.05 6.96 -11.73
CA PHE A 206 -4.20 7.79 -12.92
C PHE A 206 -5.67 7.97 -13.32
N PHE A 207 -6.43 6.87 -13.47
CA PHE A 207 -7.81 6.94 -13.97
C PHE A 207 -8.82 7.49 -12.95
N ILE A 208 -8.71 7.07 -11.68
CA ILE A 208 -9.70 7.38 -10.63
C ILE A 208 -9.32 8.69 -9.92
N ASN A 209 -8.02 8.91 -9.66
CA ASN A 209 -7.53 10.06 -8.90
C ASN A 209 -6.91 11.16 -9.79
N SER A 210 -6.95 11.00 -11.12
CA SER A 210 -6.45 11.99 -12.09
C SER A 210 -4.98 12.41 -11.87
N HIS A 211 -4.16 11.50 -11.36
CA HIS A 211 -2.71 11.73 -11.27
C HIS A 211 -2.09 11.80 -12.67
N LYS A 212 -1.00 12.55 -12.84
CA LYS A 212 -0.29 12.61 -14.12
C LYS A 212 0.66 11.41 -14.20
N PHE A 213 0.66 10.68 -15.32
CA PHE A 213 1.65 9.64 -15.57
C PHE A 213 3.03 10.25 -15.77
N THR A 214 3.97 9.92 -14.88
CA THR A 214 5.40 10.22 -15.08
C THR A 214 6.06 9.04 -15.80
N PRO A 215 7.08 9.26 -16.66
CA PRO A 215 7.78 8.17 -17.37
C PRO A 215 8.31 7.05 -16.45
N LEU A 216 8.68 7.36 -15.20
CA LEU A 216 9.14 6.37 -14.22
C LEU A 216 8.03 5.44 -13.71
N ILE A 217 6.80 5.95 -13.57
CA ILE A 217 5.64 5.11 -13.25
C ILE A 217 5.34 4.18 -14.42
N LEU A 218 5.34 4.69 -15.66
CA LEU A 218 5.12 3.88 -16.85
C LEU A 218 6.19 2.78 -16.98
N ASN A 219 7.46 3.11 -16.73
CA ASN A 219 8.55 2.14 -16.68
C ASN A 219 8.30 1.05 -15.63
N SER A 220 7.89 1.43 -14.41
CA SER A 220 7.59 0.49 -13.33
C SER A 220 6.44 -0.45 -13.70
N VAL A 221 5.36 0.07 -14.31
CA VAL A 221 4.20 -0.72 -14.77
C VAL A 221 4.62 -1.73 -15.83
N VAL A 222 5.40 -1.31 -16.85
CA VAL A 222 5.88 -2.19 -17.91
C VAL A 222 6.76 -3.31 -17.35
N ILE A 223 7.69 -2.98 -16.45
CA ILE A 223 8.62 -3.95 -15.86
C ILE A 223 7.88 -4.97 -14.98
N LEU A 224 6.93 -4.51 -14.14
CA LEU A 224 6.13 -5.41 -13.31
C LEU A 224 5.21 -6.30 -14.16
N SER A 225 4.67 -5.77 -15.26
CA SER A 225 3.86 -6.55 -16.21
C SER A 225 4.69 -7.62 -16.90
N PHE A 226 5.93 -7.29 -17.30
CA PHE A 226 6.84 -8.25 -17.90
C PHE A 226 7.31 -9.32 -16.88
N SER A 227 7.57 -8.93 -15.63
CA SER A 227 7.90 -9.86 -14.54
C SER A 227 6.78 -10.88 -14.32
N ALA A 228 5.52 -10.42 -14.27
CA ALA A 228 4.36 -11.31 -14.17
C ALA A 228 4.21 -12.20 -15.41
N ALA A 229 4.36 -11.67 -16.62
CA ALA A 229 4.30 -12.46 -17.85
C ALA A 229 5.37 -13.55 -17.88
N LEU A 230 6.59 -13.26 -17.41
CA LEU A 230 7.68 -14.26 -17.29
C LEU A 230 7.28 -15.41 -16.38
N LEU A 231 6.67 -15.11 -15.23
CA LEU A 231 6.21 -16.11 -14.27
C LEU A 231 5.03 -16.92 -14.81
N GLY A 232 4.13 -16.27 -15.57
CA GLY A 232 2.99 -16.92 -16.22
C GLY A 232 3.40 -17.90 -17.32
N VAL A 233 4.51 -17.65 -18.03
CA VAL A 233 5.01 -18.57 -19.07
C VAL A 233 5.81 -19.73 -18.47
N ASN A 234 6.33 -19.60 -17.24
CA ASN A 234 7.19 -20.59 -16.58
C ASN A 234 6.42 -21.70 -15.82
N GLU A 235 5.16 -21.98 -16.16
CA GLU A 235 4.27 -22.88 -15.42
C GLU A 235 4.80 -24.32 -15.25
N THR A 236 5.65 -24.79 -16.17
CA THR A 236 6.10 -26.19 -16.20
C THR A 236 7.17 -26.51 -15.17
N SER A 237 7.98 -25.53 -14.77
CA SER A 237 9.10 -25.71 -13.85
C SER A 237 8.76 -25.41 -12.38
N ASP A 238 7.62 -24.76 -12.13
CA ASP A 238 7.39 -24.01 -10.89
C ASP A 238 6.11 -24.39 -10.13
N LYS A 239 5.37 -25.36 -10.65
CA LYS A 239 4.16 -25.88 -10.03
C LYS A 239 4.47 -26.62 -8.71
N PRO A 240 3.70 -26.39 -7.64
CA PRO A 240 3.74 -27.24 -6.45
C PRO A 240 3.40 -28.70 -6.77
N ALA A 241 3.89 -29.64 -5.96
CA ALA A 241 3.64 -31.06 -6.16
C ALA A 241 2.13 -31.37 -6.09
N GLY A 242 1.61 -32.13 -7.05
CA GLY A 242 0.18 -32.48 -7.12
C GLY A 242 -0.72 -31.46 -7.82
N VAL A 243 -0.21 -30.29 -8.21
CA VAL A 243 -1.00 -29.24 -8.89
C VAL A 243 -1.02 -29.47 -10.41
N THR A 244 -2.22 -29.45 -11.00
CA THR A 244 -2.41 -29.53 -12.46
C THR A 244 -2.12 -28.19 -13.15
N LYS A 245 -1.86 -28.20 -14.46
CA LYS A 245 -1.64 -26.96 -15.22
C LYS A 245 -2.82 -25.98 -15.11
N SER A 246 -4.05 -26.50 -15.20
CA SER A 246 -5.26 -25.69 -15.09
C SER A 246 -5.38 -25.02 -13.72
N GLN A 247 -5.09 -25.75 -12.64
CA GLN A 247 -5.08 -25.20 -11.27
C GLN A 247 -4.01 -24.13 -11.08
N TYR A 248 -2.81 -24.33 -11.64
CA TYR A 248 -1.76 -23.32 -11.61
C TYR A 248 -2.20 -22.03 -12.34
N ALA A 249 -2.78 -22.17 -13.54
CA ALA A 249 -3.31 -21.04 -14.31
C ALA A 249 -4.44 -20.30 -13.55
N ILE A 250 -5.33 -21.04 -12.88
CA ILE A 250 -6.35 -20.45 -11.99
C ILE A 250 -5.69 -19.67 -10.86
N GLY A 251 -4.71 -20.25 -10.16
CA GLY A 251 -3.97 -19.56 -9.10
C GLY A 251 -3.28 -18.29 -9.59
N PHE A 252 -2.66 -18.35 -10.77
CA PHE A 252 -2.01 -17.19 -11.40
C PHE A 252 -3.02 -16.07 -11.72
N ILE A 253 -4.11 -16.39 -12.43
CA ILE A 253 -5.15 -15.43 -12.79
C ILE A 253 -5.82 -14.85 -11.54
N CYS A 254 -6.11 -15.68 -10.54
CA CYS A 254 -6.68 -15.24 -9.28
C CYS A 254 -5.75 -14.28 -8.53
N THR A 255 -4.45 -14.56 -8.46
CA THR A 255 -3.48 -13.70 -7.76
C THR A 255 -3.26 -12.37 -8.50
N LEU A 256 -3.22 -12.41 -9.84
CA LEU A 256 -3.13 -11.20 -10.66
C LEU A 256 -4.41 -10.35 -10.54
N GLY A 257 -5.58 -11.00 -10.56
CA GLY A 257 -6.87 -10.37 -10.35
C GLY A 257 -7.00 -9.74 -8.96
N ALA A 258 -6.58 -10.46 -7.91
CA ALA A 258 -6.49 -9.93 -6.55
C ALA A 258 -5.56 -8.72 -6.48
N SER A 259 -4.40 -8.79 -7.16
CA SER A 259 -3.49 -7.65 -7.22
C SER A 259 -4.13 -6.39 -7.82
N ALA A 260 -4.99 -6.56 -8.83
CA ALA A 260 -5.76 -5.46 -9.39
C ALA A 260 -6.88 -4.99 -8.45
N ILE A 261 -7.63 -5.90 -7.83
CA ILE A 261 -8.72 -5.56 -6.90
C ILE A 261 -8.19 -4.84 -5.66
N TYR A 262 -7.08 -5.32 -5.08
CA TYR A 262 -6.41 -4.67 -3.96
C TYR A 262 -6.01 -3.23 -4.31
N SER A 263 -5.41 -3.00 -5.48
CA SER A 263 -5.04 -1.66 -5.93
C SER A 263 -6.25 -0.76 -6.24
N LEU A 264 -7.35 -1.34 -6.71
CA LEU A 264 -8.63 -0.64 -6.83
C LEU A 264 -9.18 -0.28 -5.45
N LEU A 265 -9.08 -1.18 -4.47
CA LEU A 265 -9.52 -0.96 -3.09
C LEU A 265 -8.73 0.19 -2.46
N LEU A 266 -7.40 0.26 -2.65
CA LEU A 266 -6.59 1.40 -2.24
C LEU A 266 -7.08 2.72 -2.86
N SER A 267 -7.38 2.72 -4.17
CA SER A 267 -7.88 3.91 -4.87
C SER A 267 -9.27 4.34 -4.40
N LEU A 268 -10.18 3.39 -4.14
CA LEU A 268 -11.53 3.67 -3.64
C LEU A 268 -11.52 4.14 -2.18
N MET A 269 -10.64 3.58 -1.35
CA MET A 269 -10.40 4.05 0.01
C MET A 269 -9.95 5.52 -0.02
N GLN A 270 -8.98 5.84 -0.87
CA GLN A 270 -8.51 7.22 -1.07
C GLN A 270 -9.67 8.14 -1.53
N LEU A 271 -10.47 7.73 -2.50
CA LEU A 271 -11.62 8.51 -2.98
C LEU A 271 -12.66 8.73 -1.88
N THR A 272 -12.92 7.71 -1.04
CA THR A 272 -13.87 7.79 0.08
C THR A 272 -13.43 8.83 1.10
N PHE A 273 -12.16 8.85 1.45
CA PHE A 273 -11.62 9.86 2.35
C PHE A 273 -11.75 11.28 1.77
N GLN A 274 -11.40 11.45 0.49
CA GLN A 274 -11.46 12.75 -0.18
C GLN A 274 -12.88 13.29 -0.37
N LYS A 275 -13.82 12.44 -0.80
CA LYS A 275 -15.17 12.89 -1.21
C LYS A 275 -16.22 12.71 -0.13
N ALA A 276 -16.14 11.65 0.67
CA ALA A 276 -17.19 11.29 1.62
C ALA A 276 -16.89 11.73 3.05
N LEU A 277 -15.72 11.36 3.57
CA LEU A 277 -15.40 11.60 4.99
C LEU A 277 -14.85 13.00 5.23
N LYS A 278 -14.16 13.61 4.24
CA LYS A 278 -13.59 14.98 4.28
C LYS A 278 -12.69 15.26 5.49
N LYS A 279 -12.35 14.22 6.27
CA LYS A 279 -11.47 14.21 7.43
C LYS A 279 -10.65 12.93 7.39
N GLU A 280 -9.34 13.07 7.31
CA GLU A 280 -8.37 11.96 7.23
C GLU A 280 -7.60 11.83 8.55
N THR A 281 -8.32 11.71 9.66
CA THR A 281 -7.66 11.48 10.96
C THR A 281 -7.37 10.01 11.15
N PHE A 282 -6.34 9.69 11.95
CA PHE A 282 -5.97 8.32 12.31
C PHE A 282 -7.16 7.49 12.82
N SER A 283 -8.01 8.11 13.65
CA SER A 283 -9.24 7.48 14.15
C SER A 283 -10.18 7.10 13.01
N VAL A 284 -10.37 7.98 12.02
CA VAL A 284 -11.26 7.74 10.88
C VAL A 284 -10.67 6.67 9.94
N VAL A 285 -9.35 6.64 9.75
CA VAL A 285 -8.69 5.59 8.93
C VAL A 285 -8.84 4.20 9.58
N LEU A 286 -8.59 4.11 10.90
CA LEU A 286 -8.83 2.87 11.64
C LEU A 286 -10.31 2.49 11.65
N GLU A 287 -11.21 3.45 11.80
CA GLU A 287 -12.65 3.21 11.79
C GLU A 287 -13.12 2.59 10.46
N VAL A 288 -12.71 3.17 9.32
CA VAL A 288 -13.01 2.59 8.00
C VAL A 288 -12.41 1.18 7.89
N GLN A 289 -11.15 0.98 8.30
CA GLN A 289 -10.49 -0.33 8.25
C GLN A 289 -11.19 -1.39 9.11
N ILE A 290 -11.66 -1.02 10.30
CA ILE A 290 -12.41 -1.89 11.21
C ILE A 290 -13.74 -2.27 10.57
N TYR A 291 -14.52 -1.29 10.08
CA TYR A 291 -15.83 -1.56 9.49
C TYR A 291 -15.74 -2.39 8.21
N THR A 292 -14.77 -2.12 7.33
CA THR A 292 -14.53 -2.95 6.14
C THR A 292 -14.12 -4.36 6.50
N SER A 293 -13.27 -4.53 7.53
CA SER A 293 -12.86 -5.86 8.01
C SER A 293 -14.00 -6.64 8.68
N ILE A 294 -14.91 -5.97 9.39
CA ILE A 294 -16.12 -6.59 9.95
C ILE A 294 -17.00 -7.12 8.83
N VAL A 295 -17.31 -6.28 7.85
CA VAL A 295 -18.13 -6.69 6.69
C VAL A 295 -17.48 -7.83 5.93
N ALA A 296 -16.17 -7.73 5.66
CA ALA A 296 -15.43 -8.77 4.96
C ALA A 296 -15.42 -10.11 5.73
N SER A 297 -15.26 -10.05 7.05
CA SER A 297 -15.31 -11.23 7.92
C SER A 297 -16.71 -11.86 7.91
N LEU A 298 -17.77 -11.06 8.03
CA LEU A 298 -19.15 -11.55 7.97
C LEU A 298 -19.46 -12.18 6.62
N ALA A 299 -19.07 -11.53 5.52
CA ALA A 299 -19.23 -12.07 4.17
C ALA A 299 -18.48 -13.40 4.01
N SER A 300 -17.25 -13.50 4.52
CA SER A 300 -16.44 -14.71 4.49
C SER A 300 -17.04 -15.84 5.32
N VAL A 301 -17.59 -15.54 6.50
CA VAL A 301 -18.32 -16.50 7.34
C VAL A 301 -19.56 -17.01 6.61
N VAL A 302 -20.37 -16.12 6.04
CA VAL A 302 -21.56 -16.51 5.25
C VAL A 302 -21.13 -17.41 4.08
N ALA A 303 -20.07 -17.06 3.36
CA ALA A 303 -19.56 -17.86 2.26
C ALA A 303 -19.02 -19.24 2.72
N LEU A 304 -18.37 -19.32 3.88
CA LEU A 304 -17.94 -20.58 4.50
C LEU A 304 -19.14 -21.50 4.83
N PHE A 305 -20.24 -20.92 5.32
CA PHE A 305 -21.46 -21.67 5.61
C PHE A 305 -22.20 -22.11 4.33
N VAL A 306 -22.38 -21.20 3.38
CA VAL A 306 -23.08 -21.45 2.11
C VAL A 306 -22.33 -22.47 1.25
N SER A 307 -21.01 -22.42 1.23
CA SER A 307 -20.18 -23.38 0.49
C SER A 307 -20.14 -24.78 1.11
N GLY A 308 -20.62 -24.94 2.36
CA GLY A 308 -20.58 -26.21 3.09
C GLY A 308 -19.20 -26.62 3.60
N GLN A 309 -18.15 -25.83 3.33
CA GLN A 309 -16.77 -26.13 3.77
C GLN A 309 -16.64 -26.20 5.31
N TRP A 310 -17.53 -25.55 6.06
CA TRP A 310 -17.56 -25.66 7.52
C TRP A 310 -17.67 -27.11 8.02
N ARG A 311 -18.32 -28.01 7.25
CA ARG A 311 -18.49 -29.42 7.63
C ARG A 311 -17.20 -30.22 7.50
N SER A 312 -16.32 -29.83 6.59
CA SER A 312 -15.04 -30.53 6.37
C SER A 312 -13.93 -30.05 7.30
N LEU A 313 -14.08 -28.92 7.99
CA LEU A 313 -13.05 -28.36 8.88
C LEU A 313 -12.64 -29.33 9.99
N GLY A 314 -13.58 -30.07 10.57
CA GLY A 314 -13.27 -31.08 11.58
C GLY A 314 -12.33 -32.17 11.03
N GLY A 315 -12.65 -32.71 9.84
CA GLY A 315 -11.81 -33.70 9.18
C GLY A 315 -10.47 -33.13 8.72
N GLU A 316 -10.45 -31.87 8.28
CA GLU A 316 -9.24 -31.15 7.89
C GLU A 316 -8.28 -30.98 9.07
N MET A 317 -8.79 -30.59 10.24
CA MET A 317 -8.01 -30.41 11.46
C MET A 317 -7.38 -31.73 11.92
N HIS A 318 -8.14 -32.83 11.93
CA HIS A 318 -7.63 -34.16 12.30
C HIS A 318 -6.64 -34.71 11.25
N GLY A 319 -6.87 -34.40 9.96
CA GLY A 319 -6.02 -34.81 8.85
C GLY A 319 -4.79 -33.93 8.63
N PHE A 320 -4.60 -32.88 9.44
CA PHE A 320 -3.49 -31.95 9.27
C PHE A 320 -2.16 -32.65 9.57
N HIS A 321 -1.23 -32.60 8.63
CA HIS A 321 0.02 -33.39 8.68
C HIS A 321 0.88 -33.13 9.92
N THR A 322 0.74 -31.96 10.56
CA THR A 322 1.51 -31.59 11.76
C THR A 322 0.68 -31.63 13.05
N GLY A 323 -0.54 -32.17 12.97
CA GLY A 323 -1.47 -32.34 14.10
C GLY A 323 -2.43 -31.16 14.31
N GLU A 324 -3.48 -31.42 15.09
CA GLU A 324 -4.58 -30.49 15.33
C GLU A 324 -4.14 -29.19 16.03
N PHE A 325 -3.21 -29.28 16.99
CA PHE A 325 -2.69 -28.11 17.68
C PHE A 325 -1.96 -27.16 16.72
N SER A 326 -1.16 -27.73 15.82
CA SER A 326 -0.45 -26.97 14.78
C SER A 326 -1.42 -26.31 13.80
N TYR A 327 -2.51 -27.00 13.46
CA TYR A 327 -3.59 -26.42 12.66
C TYR A 327 -4.16 -25.16 13.30
N VAL A 328 -4.64 -25.26 14.55
CA VAL A 328 -5.23 -24.14 15.28
C VAL A 328 -4.24 -22.99 15.45
N MET A 329 -2.98 -23.29 15.79
CA MET A 329 -1.94 -22.28 15.91
C MET A 329 -1.64 -21.59 14.58
N THR A 330 -1.64 -22.32 13.47
CA THR A 330 -1.45 -21.74 12.13
C THR A 330 -2.57 -20.76 11.81
N LEU A 331 -3.84 -21.15 12.03
CA LEU A 331 -4.97 -20.26 11.77
C LEU A 331 -4.90 -19.00 12.64
N PHE A 332 -4.68 -19.18 13.94
CA PHE A 332 -4.62 -18.08 14.91
C PHE A 332 -3.51 -17.09 14.57
N TRP A 333 -2.28 -17.56 14.38
CA TRP A 333 -1.16 -16.69 14.06
C TRP A 333 -1.27 -16.05 12.69
N THR A 334 -1.90 -16.71 11.71
CA THR A 334 -2.21 -16.08 10.41
C THR A 334 -3.08 -14.85 10.62
N ALA A 335 -4.17 -14.98 11.38
CA ALA A 335 -5.05 -13.85 11.67
C ALA A 335 -4.32 -12.75 12.45
N VAL A 336 -3.53 -13.10 13.46
CA VAL A 336 -2.74 -12.10 14.22
C VAL A 336 -1.74 -11.38 13.32
N CYS A 337 -0.99 -12.09 12.48
CA CYS A 337 0.03 -11.50 11.61
C CYS A 337 -0.56 -10.50 10.59
N TRP A 338 -1.72 -10.81 10.00
CA TRP A 338 -2.41 -9.86 9.10
C TRP A 338 -2.78 -8.56 9.81
N GLN A 339 -3.20 -8.63 11.06
CA GLN A 339 -3.63 -7.46 11.82
C GLN A 339 -2.43 -6.68 12.37
N VAL A 340 -1.40 -7.37 12.84
CA VAL A 340 -0.12 -6.75 13.21
C VAL A 340 0.46 -5.96 12.03
N CYS A 341 0.38 -6.52 10.81
CA CYS A 341 0.74 -5.81 9.59
C CYS A 341 -0.10 -4.52 9.42
N SER A 342 -1.44 -4.64 9.53
CA SER A 342 -2.35 -3.50 9.42
C SER A 342 -2.06 -2.40 10.46
N VAL A 343 -1.82 -2.78 11.73
CA VAL A 343 -1.40 -1.85 12.79
C VAL A 343 -0.08 -1.17 12.42
N GLY A 344 0.89 -1.92 11.91
CA GLY A 344 2.18 -1.37 11.46
C GLY A 344 2.03 -0.31 10.38
N VAL A 345 1.21 -0.57 9.34
CA VAL A 345 0.89 0.40 8.28
C VAL A 345 0.27 1.67 8.86
N VAL A 346 -0.81 1.52 9.63
CA VAL A 346 -1.56 2.66 10.17
C VAL A 346 -0.72 3.45 11.18
N GLY A 347 0.10 2.78 11.98
CA GLY A 347 1.05 3.41 12.90
C GLY A 347 2.14 4.21 12.19
N LEU A 348 2.70 3.70 11.09
CA LEU A 348 3.69 4.46 10.29
C LEU A 348 3.09 5.70 9.63
N ILE A 349 1.87 5.60 9.10
CA ILE A 349 1.14 6.73 8.54
C ILE A 349 1.03 7.86 9.58
N PHE A 350 0.71 7.50 10.82
CA PHE A 350 0.52 8.47 11.90
C PHE A 350 1.82 9.06 12.44
N MET A 351 2.83 8.24 12.69
CA MET A 351 4.04 8.69 13.37
C MET A 351 5.04 9.41 12.47
N VAL A 352 5.08 9.05 11.19
CA VAL A 352 6.09 9.55 10.24
C VAL A 352 5.38 10.22 9.08
N SER A 353 4.84 9.41 8.18
CA SER A 353 4.04 9.83 7.04
C SER A 353 3.55 8.57 6.32
N SER A 354 2.53 8.77 5.52
CA SER A 354 2.04 7.78 4.58
C SER A 354 2.98 7.46 3.42
N LEU A 355 3.76 8.43 2.93
CA LEU A 355 4.79 8.19 1.92
C LEU A 355 5.79 7.17 2.47
N PHE A 356 6.26 7.41 3.69
CA PHE A 356 7.16 6.50 4.39
C PHE A 356 6.51 5.12 4.56
N SER A 357 5.26 5.07 5.04
CA SER A 357 4.53 3.80 5.15
C SER A 357 4.42 3.06 3.82
N ASN A 358 4.14 3.74 2.70
CA ASN A 358 4.04 3.13 1.38
C ASN A 358 5.38 2.56 0.89
N VAL A 359 6.48 3.28 1.17
CA VAL A 359 7.84 2.78 0.88
C VAL A 359 8.13 1.51 1.69
N ILE A 360 7.83 1.50 2.99
CA ILE A 360 8.03 0.32 3.83
C ILE A 360 7.12 -0.84 3.40
N SER A 361 5.87 -0.59 3.01
CA SER A 361 4.98 -1.61 2.41
C SER A 361 5.53 -2.20 1.12
N THR A 362 6.13 -1.36 0.27
CA THR A 362 6.79 -1.81 -0.96
C THR A 362 7.99 -2.70 -0.63
N VAL A 363 8.77 -2.35 0.40
CA VAL A 363 9.87 -3.20 0.89
C VAL A 363 9.35 -4.53 1.42
N ALA A 364 8.23 -4.55 2.15
CA ALA A 364 7.62 -5.80 2.64
C ALA A 364 7.21 -6.74 1.50
N LEU A 365 6.69 -6.20 0.39
CA LEU A 365 6.39 -6.99 -0.82
C LEU A 365 7.66 -7.58 -1.47
N ALA A 366 8.81 -6.90 -1.37
CA ALA A 366 10.09 -7.40 -1.87
C ALA A 366 10.71 -8.48 -0.95
N VAL A 367 10.47 -8.39 0.36
CA VAL A 367 10.99 -9.35 1.35
C VAL A 367 10.23 -10.67 1.30
N ALA A 368 8.92 -10.64 1.09
CA ALA A 368 8.06 -11.83 1.06
C ALA A 368 8.54 -12.98 0.13
N PRO A 369 8.93 -12.75 -1.15
CA PRO A 369 9.42 -13.83 -2.01
C PRO A 369 10.77 -14.39 -1.55
N ILE A 370 11.66 -13.56 -1.00
CA ILE A 370 12.96 -13.99 -0.47
C ILE A 370 12.74 -14.89 0.75
N ALA A 371 11.90 -14.45 1.68
CA ALA A 371 11.56 -15.23 2.87
C ALA A 371 10.88 -16.56 2.53
N SER A 372 10.03 -16.56 1.49
CA SER A 372 9.38 -17.77 0.98
C SER A 372 10.38 -18.80 0.48
N VAL A 373 11.42 -18.37 -0.24
CA VAL A 373 12.48 -19.26 -0.72
C VAL A 373 13.31 -19.82 0.44
N VAL A 374 13.59 -19.00 1.46
CA VAL A 374 14.35 -19.47 2.64
C VAL A 374 13.53 -20.46 3.47
N ALA A 375 12.23 -20.19 3.69
CA ALA A 375 11.39 -20.98 4.58
C ALA A 375 10.89 -22.30 3.96
N PHE A 376 10.50 -22.27 2.67
CA PHE A 376 9.93 -23.44 1.99
C PHE A 376 10.92 -24.15 1.07
N HIS A 377 12.15 -23.62 0.92
CA HIS A 377 13.12 -24.10 -0.05
C HIS A 377 12.53 -24.21 -1.47
N ASP A 378 11.67 -23.24 -1.83
CA ASP A 378 11.06 -23.13 -3.15
C ASP A 378 12.15 -23.18 -4.23
N LYS A 379 11.92 -23.99 -5.28
CA LYS A 379 12.87 -24.10 -6.40
C LYS A 379 13.00 -22.76 -7.12
N MET A 380 14.15 -22.12 -6.98
CA MET A 380 14.45 -20.86 -7.63
C MET A 380 15.05 -21.09 -9.03
N ASN A 381 14.19 -21.21 -10.05
CA ASN A 381 14.65 -21.30 -11.44
C ASN A 381 15.14 -19.92 -11.94
N GLY A 382 15.97 -19.88 -12.98
CA GLY A 382 16.50 -18.64 -13.56
C GLY A 382 15.42 -17.63 -13.92
N VAL A 383 14.25 -18.08 -14.39
CA VAL A 383 13.09 -17.24 -14.68
C VAL A 383 12.56 -16.52 -13.42
N LYS A 384 12.47 -17.21 -12.28
CA LYS A 384 12.07 -16.60 -10.99
C LYS A 384 13.08 -15.57 -10.51
N ILE A 385 14.37 -15.85 -10.68
CA ILE A 385 15.43 -14.92 -10.30
C ILE A 385 15.34 -13.64 -11.15
N ILE A 386 15.15 -13.77 -12.46
CA ILE A 386 14.99 -12.64 -13.37
C ILE A 386 13.72 -11.84 -13.00
N ALA A 387 12.59 -12.52 -12.77
CA ALA A 387 11.34 -11.87 -12.36
C ALA A 387 11.47 -11.11 -11.03
N MET A 388 12.20 -11.67 -10.07
CA MET A 388 12.50 -11.04 -8.78
C MET A 388 13.38 -9.80 -8.94
N LEU A 389 14.44 -9.86 -9.76
CA LEU A 389 15.29 -8.70 -10.06
C LEU A 389 14.51 -7.59 -10.76
N GLN A 390 13.61 -7.94 -11.68
CA GLN A 390 12.72 -7.00 -12.35
C GLN A 390 11.72 -6.37 -11.39
N ALA A 391 11.11 -7.16 -10.48
CA ALA A 391 10.22 -6.63 -9.45
C ALA A 391 10.96 -5.63 -8.56
N LEU A 392 12.19 -5.95 -8.12
CA LEU A 392 13.02 -5.05 -7.32
C LEU A 392 13.35 -3.74 -8.05
N TRP A 393 13.64 -3.82 -9.35
CA TRP A 393 13.87 -2.63 -10.19
C TRP A 393 12.60 -1.78 -10.35
N GLY A 394 11.45 -2.43 -10.56
CA GLY A 394 10.14 -1.78 -10.62
C GLY A 394 9.81 -1.05 -9.31
N PHE A 395 10.08 -1.69 -8.17
CA PHE A 395 9.91 -1.11 -6.85
C PHE A 395 10.81 0.10 -6.63
N ALA A 396 12.10 -0.01 -6.98
CA ALA A 396 13.05 1.10 -6.86
C ALA A 396 12.61 2.31 -7.71
N SER A 397 12.15 2.05 -8.94
CA SER A 397 11.64 3.09 -9.85
C SER A 397 10.38 3.76 -9.29
N TYR A 398 9.46 2.98 -8.72
CA TYR A 398 8.23 3.48 -8.10
C TYR A 398 8.51 4.33 -6.84
N ILE A 399 9.36 3.84 -5.94
CA ILE A 399 9.77 4.56 -4.73
C ILE A 399 10.45 5.89 -5.08
N TYR A 400 11.38 5.85 -6.05
CA TYR A 400 12.09 7.05 -6.48
C TYR A 400 11.15 8.09 -7.09
N GLN A 401 10.15 7.66 -7.86
CA GLN A 401 9.15 8.57 -8.41
C GLN A 401 8.28 9.20 -7.33
N ASN A 402 7.82 8.41 -6.35
CA ASN A 402 7.04 8.94 -5.22
C ASN A 402 7.83 10.00 -4.44
N TYR A 403 9.14 9.77 -4.26
CA TYR A 403 10.03 10.76 -3.66
C TYR A 403 10.12 12.06 -4.49
N LEU A 404 10.30 11.94 -5.82
CA LEU A 404 10.36 13.11 -6.70
C LEU A 404 9.07 13.92 -6.71
N ASP A 405 7.92 13.26 -6.71
CA ASP A 405 6.62 13.93 -6.67
C ASP A 405 6.43 14.70 -5.36
N GLU A 406 6.84 14.13 -4.23
CA GLU A 406 6.78 14.81 -2.93
C GLU A 406 7.70 16.05 -2.87
N CYS A 407 8.93 15.94 -3.40
CA CYS A 407 9.84 17.08 -3.50
C CYS A 407 9.26 18.21 -4.34
N ARG A 408 8.60 17.88 -5.46
CA ARG A 408 7.94 18.86 -6.33
C ARG A 408 6.77 19.53 -5.59
N LEU A 409 5.94 18.75 -4.90
CA LEU A 409 4.81 19.28 -4.12
C LEU A 409 5.28 20.23 -3.02
N THR A 410 6.32 19.86 -2.27
CA THR A 410 6.92 20.69 -1.21
C THR A 410 7.47 21.99 -1.78
N ARG A 411 8.15 21.92 -2.93
CA ARG A 411 8.69 23.10 -3.61
C ARG A 411 7.60 24.04 -4.09
N SER A 412 6.57 23.52 -4.77
CA SER A 412 5.44 24.33 -5.24
C SER A 412 4.68 24.99 -4.11
N ARG A 413 4.55 24.35 -2.94
CA ARG A 413 3.93 25.01 -1.77
C ARG A 413 4.76 26.19 -1.27
N ARG A 414 6.07 26.00 -1.09
CA ARG A 414 6.97 27.09 -0.66
C ARG A 414 6.95 28.27 -1.64
N GLU A 415 6.85 27.99 -2.93
CA GLU A 415 6.73 29.02 -3.98
C GLU A 415 5.39 29.77 -3.90
N MET A 416 4.27 29.08 -3.61
CA MET A 416 2.96 29.71 -3.41
C MET A 416 2.91 30.56 -2.13
N GLU A 417 3.37 30.04 -0.99
CA GLU A 417 3.44 30.77 0.28
C GLU A 417 4.29 32.04 0.17
N ALA A 418 5.44 31.95 -0.52
CA ALA A 418 6.32 33.09 -0.78
C ALA A 418 5.68 34.13 -1.71
N ASN A 419 4.79 33.72 -2.61
CA ASN A 419 4.07 34.64 -3.50
C ASN A 419 2.90 35.31 -2.78
N GLU A 420 2.20 34.58 -1.92
CA GLU A 420 1.09 35.09 -1.10
C GLU A 420 1.57 36.10 -0.04
N THR A 421 2.71 35.82 0.61
CA THR A 421 3.36 36.80 1.51
C THR A 421 3.84 38.05 0.78
N ARG A 422 4.29 37.93 -0.48
CA ARG A 422 4.64 39.10 -1.30
C ARG A 422 3.40 39.93 -1.66
N VAL A 423 2.31 39.30 -2.06
CA VAL A 423 1.05 39.98 -2.39
C VAL A 423 0.43 40.64 -1.16
N ALA A 424 0.48 40.01 0.02
CA ALA A 424 0.00 40.61 1.27
C ALA A 424 0.87 41.76 1.81
N SER A 425 2.11 41.89 1.31
CA SER A 425 3.06 42.95 1.71
C SER A 425 3.03 44.19 0.78
N CYS A 426 2.34 44.10 -0.35
CA CYS A 426 2.05 45.21 -1.28
C CYS A 426 0.66 45.78 -0.99
#